data_AF-A0A9Y3QHV7-F1
#
_entry.id   AF-A0A9Y3QHV7-F1
#
_cell.length_a   1.000
_cell.length_b   1.000
_cell.length_c   1.000
_cell.angle_alpha   90.00
_cell.angle_beta   90.00
_cell.angle_gamma   90.00
#
_symmetry.space_group_name_H-M   'P 1'
#
loop_
_entity.id
_entity.type
_entity.pdbx_description
1 polymer ?
#
loop_
_entity_poly.entity_id
_entity_poly.type
_entity_poly.pdbx_seq_one_letter_code
_entity_poly.pdbx_strand_id
1 'polypeptide(L)'
;MEAVIGLLFMLLGVSYGVITHCDGRQDGVQCYVALGGTVDIQLINSTSEIPRYQLLKDSLKILAGRNNTVISNAIEHRSLIFPSNGTFRINDLSRNDIGKYTLETFDSDGRKSGERTLYLFTQGVETYCDDRQDGAQCYGALGGTVNIQLMDSTSEIPRYQLLKDSLKILDVRGDKVISNTIAHRYLIFPSNGTFRINGLSRIDIAPVSSVLLVSECLSQGEMRVSCSSEGGDSPQYSWTLDGRTLTDAELLPGNNETNIITLKHHISGHLVCSVKNNVNSVSKEQEISTCVE
;
A
#
# COMPACT_ATOMS: atom_id res chain seq x y z
N MET A 1 -39.77 -13.27 -10.39
CA MET A 1 -38.87 -12.77 -11.44
C MET A 1 -38.87 -11.27 -11.27
N GLU A 2 -37.80 -10.60 -10.89
CA GLU A 2 -36.42 -10.74 -11.38
C GLU A 2 -35.40 -10.70 -10.23
N ALA A 3 -34.33 -11.49 -10.35
CA ALA A 3 -33.13 -11.35 -9.54
C ALA A 3 -32.17 -10.43 -10.30
N VAL A 4 -31.82 -9.28 -9.72
CA VAL A 4 -30.75 -8.43 -10.25
C VAL A 4 -29.46 -8.90 -9.59
N ILE A 5 -28.73 -9.78 -10.28
CA ILE A 5 -27.35 -10.11 -9.94
C ILE A 5 -26.48 -9.00 -10.56
N GLY A 6 -26.16 -7.99 -9.75
CA GLY A 6 -25.20 -6.96 -10.12
C GLY A 6 -23.78 -7.50 -9.94
N LEU A 7 -23.20 -8.02 -11.02
CA LEU A 7 -21.77 -8.34 -11.08
C LEU A 7 -20.98 -7.04 -11.32
N LEU A 8 -20.44 -6.45 -10.26
CA LEU A 8 -19.56 -5.29 -10.35
C LEU A 8 -18.13 -5.76 -10.66
N PHE A 9 -17.75 -5.72 -11.95
CA PHE A 9 -16.34 -5.79 -12.35
C PHE A 9 -15.67 -4.46 -12.01
N MET A 10 -15.01 -4.38 -10.87
CA MET A 10 -13.98 -3.35 -10.65
C MET A 10 -12.63 -3.91 -11.11
N LEU A 11 -12.24 -3.52 -12.32
CA LEU A 11 -10.82 -3.52 -12.70
C LEU A 11 -10.13 -2.48 -11.81
N LEU A 12 -9.57 -2.94 -10.69
CA LEU A 12 -8.56 -2.17 -9.98
C LEU A 12 -7.31 -2.20 -10.83
N GLY A 13 -7.12 -1.15 -11.62
CA GLY A 13 -5.81 -0.81 -12.12
C GLY A 13 -4.89 -0.70 -10.93
N VAL A 14 -3.99 -1.66 -10.79
CA VAL A 14 -2.85 -1.56 -9.89
C VAL A 14 -2.12 -0.31 -10.35
N SER A 15 -2.17 0.77 -9.59
CA SER A 15 -1.28 1.90 -9.83
C SER A 15 0.12 1.38 -9.53
N TYR A 16 0.78 0.86 -10.56
CA TYR A 16 2.20 0.53 -10.55
C TYR A 16 2.91 1.68 -9.84
N GLY A 17 3.77 1.36 -8.85
CA GLY A 17 4.48 2.34 -8.05
C GLY A 17 5.13 3.39 -8.95
N VAL A 18 4.45 4.53 -9.08
CA VAL A 18 4.90 5.61 -9.96
C VAL A 18 6.15 6.16 -9.33
N ILE A 19 7.29 5.99 -10.00
CA ILE A 19 8.53 6.64 -9.61
C ILE A 19 8.27 8.13 -9.69
N THR A 20 8.21 8.77 -8.54
CA THR A 20 7.99 10.22 -8.46
C THR A 20 9.32 10.91 -8.70
N HIS A 21 9.42 11.71 -9.75
CA HIS A 21 10.61 12.50 -10.00
C HIS A 21 10.48 13.88 -9.37
N CYS A 22 11.48 14.28 -8.58
CA CYS A 22 11.56 15.61 -8.01
C CYS A 22 12.91 16.26 -8.36
N ASP A 23 12.85 17.50 -8.86
CA ASP A 23 14.04 18.31 -9.07
C ASP A 23 14.43 19.01 -7.76
N GLY A 24 15.38 18.40 -7.04
CA GLY A 24 15.92 18.86 -5.76
C GLY A 24 16.96 19.98 -5.86
N ARG A 25 17.25 20.50 -7.06
CA ARG A 25 18.38 21.43 -7.29
C ARG A 25 18.08 22.85 -6.80
N GLN A 26 16.82 23.23 -6.61
CA GLN A 26 16.41 24.55 -6.13
C GLN A 26 16.25 24.57 -4.61
N ASP A 27 16.66 25.67 -3.96
CA ASP A 27 16.50 25.83 -2.52
C ASP A 27 15.02 26.03 -2.14
N GLY A 28 14.58 25.33 -1.09
CA GLY A 28 13.21 25.36 -0.58
C GLY A 28 12.20 24.53 -1.37
N VAL A 29 12.63 23.69 -2.31
CA VAL A 29 11.72 22.89 -3.15
C VAL A 29 10.90 21.90 -2.33
N GLN A 30 9.66 21.69 -2.75
CA GLN A 30 8.71 20.77 -2.11
C GLN A 30 8.43 19.61 -3.05
N CYS A 31 8.79 18.41 -2.63
CA CYS A 31 8.55 17.16 -3.33
C CYS A 31 7.38 16.44 -2.66
N TYR A 32 6.38 16.03 -3.44
CA TYR A 32 5.22 15.30 -2.94
C TYR A 32 5.27 13.86 -3.44
N VAL A 33 5.22 12.88 -2.54
CA VAL A 33 5.32 11.46 -2.87
C VAL A 33 4.35 10.60 -2.06
N ALA A 34 3.84 9.51 -2.65
CA ALA A 34 3.04 8.53 -1.91
C ALA A 34 3.91 7.68 -0.97
N LEU A 35 3.43 7.36 0.24
CA LEU A 35 4.13 6.41 1.12
C LEU A 35 4.10 5.01 0.49
N GLY A 36 5.16 4.23 0.72
CA GLY A 36 5.39 2.93 0.08
C GLY A 36 5.86 3.02 -1.38
N GLY A 37 5.83 4.22 -1.99
CA GLY A 37 6.34 4.46 -3.34
C GLY A 37 7.85 4.66 -3.39
N THR A 38 8.33 5.00 -4.60
CA THR A 38 9.72 5.34 -4.88
C THR A 38 9.81 6.81 -5.34
N VAL A 39 10.80 7.54 -4.83
CA VAL A 39 11.12 8.90 -5.29
C VAL A 39 12.53 8.96 -5.85
N ASP A 40 12.68 9.66 -6.97
CA ASP A 40 13.95 10.08 -7.57
C ASP A 40 14.14 11.58 -7.36
N ILE A 41 15.03 11.93 -6.42
CA ILE A 41 15.34 13.32 -6.10
C ILE A 41 16.64 13.69 -6.81
N GLN A 42 16.57 14.55 -7.83
CA GLN A 42 17.78 15.07 -8.46
C GLN A 42 18.43 16.11 -7.54
N LEU A 43 19.51 15.75 -6.86
CA LEU A 43 20.18 16.64 -5.91
C LEU A 43 21.05 17.67 -6.65
N ILE A 44 21.76 17.21 -7.69
CA ILE A 44 22.76 17.98 -8.47
C ILE A 44 22.77 17.49 -9.92
N ASN A 45 23.43 18.21 -10.83
CA ASN A 45 23.51 17.84 -12.25
C ASN A 45 24.41 16.63 -12.50
N SER A 46 25.58 16.61 -11.85
CA SER A 46 26.54 15.52 -11.90
C SER A 46 27.40 15.53 -10.64
N THR A 47 27.70 14.34 -10.08
CA THR A 47 28.62 14.23 -8.93
C THR A 47 30.08 14.41 -9.33
N SER A 48 30.39 14.49 -10.63
CA SER A 48 31.71 14.81 -11.15
C SER A 48 32.06 16.30 -11.07
N GLU A 49 31.04 17.17 -11.05
CA GLU A 49 31.21 18.63 -10.96
C GLU A 49 31.41 19.10 -9.51
N ILE A 50 30.98 18.30 -8.54
CA ILE A 50 31.03 18.66 -7.11
C ILE A 50 31.98 17.70 -6.39
N PRO A 51 33.14 18.18 -5.92
CA PRO A 51 34.18 17.31 -5.37
C PRO A 51 33.71 16.60 -4.11
N ARG A 52 32.84 17.20 -3.30
CA ARG A 52 32.30 16.59 -2.08
C ARG A 52 30.91 17.13 -1.75
N TYR A 53 30.02 16.24 -1.33
CA TYR A 53 28.67 16.59 -0.88
C TYR A 53 28.22 15.70 0.28
N GLN A 54 27.28 16.20 1.07
CA GLN A 54 26.56 15.40 2.06
C GLN A 54 25.08 15.81 2.11
N LEU A 55 24.21 14.83 2.30
CA LEU A 55 22.78 15.02 2.52
C LEU A 55 22.48 14.74 3.98
N LEU A 56 21.81 15.69 4.62
CA LEU A 56 21.35 15.59 6.00
C LEU A 56 19.83 15.47 6.03
N LYS A 57 19.31 14.66 6.93
CA LYS A 57 17.91 14.63 7.34
C LYS A 57 17.83 14.92 8.83
N ASP A 58 17.08 15.94 9.22
CA ASP A 58 16.94 16.34 10.64
C ASP A 58 18.31 16.49 11.34
N SER A 59 19.28 17.11 10.64
CA SER A 59 20.69 17.27 11.05
C SER A 59 21.53 15.99 11.14
N LEU A 60 20.97 14.82 10.86
CA LEU A 60 21.71 13.56 10.75
C LEU A 60 22.20 13.35 9.32
N LYS A 61 23.48 13.00 9.17
CA LYS A 61 24.05 12.67 7.86
C LYS A 61 23.52 11.33 7.37
N ILE A 62 22.82 11.34 6.24
CA ILE A 62 22.26 10.13 5.63
C ILE A 62 23.02 9.68 4.38
N LEU A 63 23.67 10.60 3.67
CA LEU A 63 24.44 10.32 2.47
C LEU A 63 25.68 11.23 2.44
N ALA A 64 26.81 10.69 1.98
CA ALA A 64 27.96 11.47 1.60
C ALA A 64 28.65 10.88 0.38
N GLY A 65 29.15 11.74 -0.51
CA GLY A 65 29.88 11.34 -1.70
C GLY A 65 31.04 12.28 -2.01
N ARG A 66 31.99 11.77 -2.79
CA ARG A 66 33.18 12.49 -3.25
C ARG A 66 33.60 11.98 -4.61
N ASN A 67 33.89 12.87 -5.57
CA ASN A 67 34.41 12.55 -6.90
C ASN A 67 33.75 11.29 -7.52
N ASN A 68 32.42 11.33 -7.71
CA ASN A 68 31.63 10.23 -8.28
C ASN A 68 31.61 8.92 -7.46
N THR A 69 32.15 8.92 -6.25
CA THR A 69 32.18 7.78 -5.32
C THR A 69 31.29 8.05 -4.12
N VAL A 70 30.52 7.04 -3.70
CA VAL A 70 29.72 7.10 -2.47
C VAL A 70 30.61 6.78 -1.28
N ILE A 71 30.70 7.69 -0.31
CA ILE A 71 31.49 7.48 0.91
C ILE A 71 30.65 6.75 1.97
N SER A 72 29.40 7.16 2.13
CA SER A 72 28.51 6.58 3.13
C SER A 72 27.06 6.75 2.71
N ASN A 73 26.25 5.72 2.90
CA ASN A 73 24.81 5.76 2.75
C ASN A 73 24.14 5.05 3.93
N ALA A 74 23.53 5.81 4.84
CA ALA A 74 22.91 5.27 6.05
C ALA A 74 21.64 4.43 5.76
N ILE A 75 21.06 4.59 4.56
CA ILE A 75 19.84 3.90 4.13
C ILE A 75 20.06 3.07 2.85
N GLU A 76 21.28 2.53 2.67
CA GLU A 76 21.69 1.73 1.50
C GLU A 76 20.74 0.59 1.14
N HIS A 77 20.16 -0.09 2.14
CA HIS A 77 19.24 -1.21 1.94
C HIS A 77 18.01 -0.88 1.09
N ARG A 78 17.65 0.40 0.95
CA ARG A 78 16.50 0.86 0.15
C ARG A 78 16.74 2.16 -0.60
N SER A 79 17.99 2.61 -0.71
CA SER A 79 18.32 3.82 -1.45
C SER A 79 19.52 3.63 -2.35
N LEU A 80 19.51 4.36 -3.46
CA LEU A 80 20.54 4.29 -4.48
C LEU A 80 20.86 5.71 -4.95
N ILE A 81 22.13 6.01 -5.18
CA ILE A 81 22.56 7.26 -5.80
C ILE A 81 23.06 6.94 -7.20
N PHE A 82 22.60 7.70 -8.18
CA PHE A 82 23.04 7.65 -9.57
C PHE A 82 24.09 8.75 -9.77
N PRO A 83 25.41 8.44 -9.71
CA PRO A 83 26.44 9.46 -9.66
C PRO A 83 26.53 10.28 -10.96
N SER A 84 26.17 9.65 -12.09
CA SER A 84 26.18 10.25 -13.43
C SER A 84 25.32 11.50 -13.54
N ASN A 85 24.16 11.53 -12.87
CA ASN A 85 23.19 12.61 -12.95
C ASN A 85 22.80 13.21 -11.58
N GLY A 86 23.47 12.79 -10.51
CA GLY A 86 23.24 13.28 -9.15
C GLY A 86 21.89 12.93 -8.53
N THR A 87 21.20 11.90 -9.03
CA THR A 87 19.85 11.52 -8.56
C THR A 87 19.90 10.54 -7.40
N PHE A 88 19.27 10.90 -6.29
CA PHE A 88 19.11 10.05 -5.12
C PHE A 88 17.72 9.41 -5.12
N ARG A 89 17.71 8.08 -5.28
CA ARG A 89 16.51 7.25 -5.24
C ARG A 89 16.27 6.71 -3.83
N ILE A 90 15.05 6.84 -3.34
CA ILE A 90 14.60 6.20 -2.10
C ILE A 90 13.39 5.32 -2.44
N ASN A 91 13.49 4.03 -2.14
CA ASN A 91 12.40 3.07 -2.26
C ASN A 91 11.67 2.90 -0.93
N ASP A 92 10.44 2.38 -1.01
CA ASP A 92 9.62 2.04 0.16
C ASP A 92 9.53 3.19 1.16
N LEU A 93 9.18 4.38 0.67
CA LEU A 93 9.10 5.60 1.48
C LEU A 93 8.20 5.40 2.69
N SER A 94 8.72 5.76 3.86
CA SER A 94 8.02 5.70 5.14
C SER A 94 7.78 7.10 5.68
N ARG A 95 6.93 7.21 6.71
CA ARG A 95 6.73 8.50 7.42
C ARG A 95 8.03 9.06 7.99
N ASN A 96 8.98 8.20 8.33
CA ASN A 96 10.28 8.63 8.87
C ASN A 96 11.17 9.28 7.80
N ASP A 97 10.85 9.12 6.52
CA ASP A 97 11.54 9.78 5.40
C ASP A 97 10.96 11.16 5.11
N ILE A 98 9.79 11.49 5.66
CA ILE A 98 9.15 12.79 5.43
C ILE A 98 9.88 13.87 6.25
N GLY A 99 9.87 15.09 5.71
CA GLY A 99 10.41 16.27 6.38
C GLY A 99 11.54 16.95 5.62
N LYS A 100 12.40 17.64 6.37
CA LYS A 100 13.43 18.51 5.84
C LYS A 100 14.71 17.73 5.53
N TYR A 101 15.21 17.93 4.32
CA TYR A 101 16.53 17.49 3.90
C TYR A 101 17.39 18.71 3.59
N THR A 102 18.65 18.67 4.00
CA THR A 102 19.65 19.71 3.70
C THR A 102 20.78 19.08 2.91
N LEU A 103 21.00 19.55 1.69
CA LEU A 103 22.17 19.22 0.89
C LEU A 103 23.25 20.27 1.14
N GLU A 104 24.43 19.81 1.53
CA GLU A 104 25.62 20.65 1.66
C GLU A 104 26.68 20.21 0.66
N THR A 105 27.27 21.17 -0.03
CA THR A 105 28.37 20.95 -0.98
C THR A 105 29.64 21.61 -0.46
N PHE A 106 30.79 21.04 -0.82
CA PHE A 106 32.09 21.51 -0.36
C PHE A 106 33.03 21.70 -1.55
N ASP A 107 33.95 22.65 -1.42
CA ASP A 107 35.05 22.84 -2.36
C ASP A 107 36.16 21.78 -2.13
N SER A 108 37.23 21.86 -2.93
CA SER A 108 38.39 20.96 -2.84
C SER A 108 39.13 21.06 -1.50
N ASP A 109 39.08 22.23 -0.86
CA ASP A 109 39.71 22.51 0.44
C ASP A 109 38.84 22.01 1.61
N GLY A 110 37.63 21.51 1.31
CA GLY A 110 36.67 21.03 2.30
C GLY A 110 35.86 22.13 2.97
N ARG A 111 35.89 23.37 2.47
CA ARG A 111 35.01 24.44 2.94
C ARG A 111 33.65 24.30 2.30
N LYS A 112 32.60 24.68 3.05
CA LYS A 112 31.22 24.65 2.57
C LYS A 112 31.06 25.66 1.43
N SER A 113 30.75 25.17 0.25
CA SER A 113 30.56 25.97 -0.98
C SER A 113 29.09 26.28 -1.25
N GLY A 114 28.17 25.50 -0.66
CA GLY A 114 26.74 25.67 -0.85
C GLY A 114 25.92 24.90 0.17
N GLU A 115 24.71 25.40 0.40
CA GLU A 115 23.65 24.74 1.17
C GLU A 115 22.34 24.93 0.43
N ARG A 116 21.53 23.86 0.36
CA ARG A 116 20.16 23.91 -0.14
C ARG A 116 19.28 23.01 0.68
N THR A 117 18.04 23.42 0.86
CA THR A 117 17.01 22.66 1.56
C THR A 117 16.00 22.12 0.56
N LEU A 118 15.52 20.89 0.77
CA LEU A 118 14.32 20.37 0.13
C LEU A 118 13.40 19.75 1.18
N TYR A 119 12.11 19.77 0.90
CA TYR A 119 11.07 19.20 1.74
C TYR A 119 10.42 18.04 1.03
N LEU A 120 10.41 16.87 1.67
CA LEU A 120 9.67 15.73 1.20
C LEU A 120 8.36 15.64 1.98
N PHE A 121 7.25 15.68 1.26
CA PHE A 121 5.89 15.61 1.78
C PHE A 121 5.17 14.39 1.21
N THR A 122 4.14 13.94 1.93
CA THR A 122 3.26 12.90 1.43
C THR A 122 2.24 13.48 0.47
N GLN A 123 2.14 12.92 -0.74
CA GLN A 123 0.98 13.12 -1.61
C GLN A 123 -0.16 12.24 -1.09
N GLY A 124 -0.75 12.64 0.03
CA GLY A 124 -1.85 11.90 0.61
C GLY A 124 -3.15 12.28 -0.08
N VAL A 125 -3.81 11.32 -0.71
CA VAL A 125 -5.22 11.49 -1.08
C VAL A 125 -6.03 11.44 0.22
N GLU A 126 -6.80 12.49 0.49
CA GLU A 126 -7.79 12.46 1.56
C GLU A 126 -9.05 11.79 1.01
N THR A 127 -9.41 10.69 1.63
CA THR A 127 -10.57 9.86 1.29
C THR A 127 -11.58 9.94 2.41
N TYR A 128 -12.85 9.87 2.03
CA TYR A 128 -13.97 9.92 2.96
C TYR A 128 -14.75 8.62 2.84
N CYS A 129 -14.92 7.93 3.96
CA CYS A 129 -15.71 6.73 4.08
C CYS A 129 -16.91 7.00 4.98
N ASP A 130 -18.08 6.65 4.48
CA ASP A 130 -19.31 6.66 5.24
C ASP A 130 -19.57 5.25 5.82
N ASP A 131 -19.32 5.09 7.11
CA ASP A 131 -19.44 3.83 7.86
C ASP A 131 -20.71 3.82 8.73
N ARG A 132 -21.72 4.61 8.34
CA ARG A 132 -23.07 4.55 8.94
C ARG A 132 -23.86 3.32 8.49
N GLN A 133 -23.47 2.70 7.37
CA GLN A 133 -24.12 1.51 6.83
C GLN A 133 -23.47 0.26 7.37
N ASP A 134 -24.29 -0.69 7.85
CA ASP A 134 -23.78 -1.97 8.32
C ASP A 134 -23.04 -2.71 7.19
N GLY A 135 -21.83 -3.16 7.50
CA GLY A 135 -20.93 -3.81 6.53
C GLY A 135 -20.21 -2.87 5.55
N ALA A 136 -20.18 -1.55 5.80
CA ALA A 136 -19.42 -0.63 4.95
C ALA A 136 -17.92 -0.98 4.89
N GLN A 137 -17.34 -0.82 3.70
CA GLN A 137 -15.93 -1.10 3.45
C GLN A 137 -15.20 0.21 3.14
N CYS A 138 -14.26 0.58 4.00
CA CYS A 138 -13.46 1.79 3.86
C CYS A 138 -12.11 1.49 3.26
N TYR A 139 -11.74 2.24 2.22
CA TYR A 139 -10.46 2.10 1.53
C TYR A 139 -9.68 3.41 1.56
N GLY A 140 -8.36 3.30 1.56
CA GLY A 140 -7.47 4.45 1.44
C GLY A 140 -6.13 4.06 0.80
N ALA A 141 -5.48 5.04 0.20
CA ALA A 141 -4.16 4.85 -0.38
C ALA A 141 -3.07 4.95 0.69
N LEU A 142 -1.97 4.21 0.51
CA LEU A 142 -0.77 4.37 1.33
C LEU A 142 -0.28 5.83 1.26
N GLY A 143 -0.02 6.43 2.42
CA GLY A 143 0.33 7.85 2.57
C GLY A 143 -0.86 8.80 2.55
N GLY A 144 -2.05 8.31 2.16
CA GLY A 144 -3.31 9.02 2.21
C GLY A 144 -3.88 9.19 3.61
N THR A 145 -4.94 9.98 3.70
CA THR A 145 -5.76 10.14 4.91
C THR A 145 -7.12 9.50 4.66
N VAL A 146 -7.65 8.79 5.65
CA VAL A 146 -9.03 8.30 5.63
C VAL A 146 -9.80 8.98 6.75
N ASN A 147 -10.90 9.64 6.40
CA ASN A 147 -11.91 10.07 7.35
C ASN A 147 -13.05 9.06 7.31
N ILE A 148 -13.35 8.44 8.44
CA ILE A 148 -14.43 7.45 8.60
C ILE A 148 -15.52 8.11 9.43
N GLN A 149 -16.68 8.34 8.83
CA GLN A 149 -17.84 8.91 9.51
C GLN A 149 -18.69 7.78 10.09
N LEU A 150 -18.85 7.76 11.43
CA LEU A 150 -19.74 6.79 12.08
C LEU A 150 -21.17 7.31 12.29
N MET A 151 -21.37 8.63 12.28
CA MET A 151 -22.67 9.27 12.52
C MET A 151 -22.68 10.73 12.04
N ASP A 152 -23.88 11.33 11.96
CA ASP A 152 -24.05 12.71 11.50
C ASP A 152 -23.85 13.75 12.60
N SER A 153 -24.30 13.46 13.82
CA SER A 153 -24.17 14.36 14.95
C SER A 153 -24.20 13.60 16.27
N THR A 154 -23.42 14.06 17.25
CA THR A 154 -23.49 13.56 18.63
C THR A 154 -24.45 14.31 19.53
N SER A 155 -25.09 15.37 19.02
CA SER A 155 -26.09 16.15 19.77
C SER A 155 -27.27 15.30 20.24
N GLU A 156 -27.61 14.24 19.51
CA GLU A 156 -28.74 13.34 19.82
C GLU A 156 -28.30 12.01 20.48
N ILE A 157 -26.98 11.76 20.56
CA ILE A 157 -26.44 10.49 21.05
C ILE A 157 -25.72 10.75 22.39
N PRO A 158 -26.32 10.37 23.54
CA PRO A 158 -25.77 10.69 24.85
C PRO A 158 -24.48 9.91 25.16
N ARG A 159 -24.29 8.75 24.53
CA ARG A 159 -23.09 7.91 24.68
C ARG A 159 -22.97 6.94 23.51
N TYR A 160 -21.76 6.74 22.99
CA TYR A 160 -21.46 5.69 22.01
C TYR A 160 -20.12 5.01 22.33
N GLN A 161 -19.97 3.80 21.84
CA GLN A 161 -18.76 2.97 22.02
C GLN A 161 -18.35 2.39 20.69
N LEU A 162 -17.05 2.41 20.40
CA LEU A 162 -16.48 1.68 19.27
C LEU A 162 -15.76 0.46 19.79
N LEU A 163 -16.04 -0.69 19.18
CA LEU A 163 -15.42 -1.95 19.48
C LEU A 163 -14.64 -2.43 18.25
N LYS A 164 -13.47 -3.00 18.48
CA LYS A 164 -12.72 -3.76 17.47
C LYS A 164 -12.54 -5.17 18.00
N ASP A 165 -12.96 -6.17 17.24
CA ASP A 165 -12.88 -7.60 17.64
C ASP A 165 -13.51 -7.86 19.03
N SER A 166 -14.68 -7.24 19.29
CA SER A 166 -15.36 -7.24 20.59
C SER A 166 -14.65 -6.53 21.75
N LEU A 167 -13.47 -5.93 21.52
CA LEU A 167 -12.75 -5.12 22.50
C LEU A 167 -13.15 -3.65 22.37
N LYS A 168 -13.55 -3.04 23.48
CA LYS A 168 -13.87 -1.61 23.51
C LYS A 168 -12.60 -0.77 23.30
N ILE A 169 -12.53 -0.07 22.17
CA ILE A 169 -11.40 0.81 21.80
C ILE A 169 -11.73 2.29 22.01
N LEU A 170 -13.01 2.67 22.00
CA LEU A 170 -13.49 4.02 22.28
C LEU A 170 -14.76 4.00 23.13
N ASP A 171 -14.87 4.96 24.05
CA ASP A 171 -16.09 5.26 24.81
C ASP A 171 -16.24 6.78 24.90
N VAL A 172 -17.34 7.32 24.40
CA VAL A 172 -17.61 8.77 24.36
C VAL A 172 -18.97 9.02 24.99
N ARG A 173 -19.07 10.06 25.83
CA ARG A 173 -20.31 10.53 26.47
C ARG A 173 -20.51 12.01 26.15
N GLY A 174 -21.59 12.34 25.43
CA GLY A 174 -21.74 13.66 24.80
C GLY A 174 -20.54 13.96 23.89
N ASP A 175 -19.90 15.11 24.07
CA ASP A 175 -18.68 15.51 23.34
C ASP A 175 -17.37 15.14 24.08
N LYS A 176 -17.47 14.38 25.19
CA LYS A 176 -16.32 14.02 26.03
C LYS A 176 -15.89 12.57 25.80
N VAL A 177 -14.65 12.40 25.37
CA VAL A 177 -13.98 11.09 25.30
C VAL A 177 -13.70 10.58 26.73
N ILE A 178 -14.27 9.44 27.09
CA ILE A 178 -14.10 8.80 28.40
C ILE A 178 -12.91 7.84 28.40
N SER A 179 -12.76 7.05 27.33
CA SER A 179 -11.61 6.17 27.13
C SER A 179 -11.29 6.04 25.65
N ASN A 180 -10.01 6.10 25.29
CA ASN A 180 -9.53 5.96 23.93
C ASN A 180 -8.17 5.24 23.92
N THR A 181 -8.16 3.96 23.52
CA THR A 181 -6.92 3.17 23.44
C THR A 181 -6.16 3.37 22.12
N ILE A 182 -6.81 4.00 21.14
CA ILE A 182 -6.32 4.20 19.77
C ILE A 182 -5.83 5.64 19.51
N ALA A 183 -5.79 6.49 20.54
CA ALA A 183 -5.41 7.92 20.42
C ALA A 183 -4.04 8.16 19.76
N HIS A 184 -3.13 7.18 19.83
CA HIS A 184 -1.79 7.26 19.26
C HIS A 184 -1.77 7.19 17.72
N ARG A 185 -2.82 6.62 17.11
CA ARG A 185 -2.90 6.40 15.65
C ARG A 185 -4.06 7.16 15.00
N TYR A 186 -5.13 7.42 15.74
CA TYR A 186 -6.39 7.95 15.22
C TYR A 186 -6.74 9.28 15.89
N LEU A 187 -7.06 10.28 15.08
CA LEU A 187 -7.69 11.51 15.56
C LEU A 187 -9.21 11.30 15.59
N ILE A 188 -9.85 11.74 16.67
CA ILE A 188 -11.29 11.56 16.87
C ILE A 188 -11.91 12.94 16.99
N PHE A 189 -12.98 13.17 16.22
CA PHE A 189 -13.81 14.36 16.29
C PHE A 189 -15.13 13.96 16.95
N PRO A 190 -15.28 14.12 18.28
CA PRO A 190 -16.43 13.57 18.98
C PRO A 190 -17.72 14.31 18.60
N SER A 191 -17.67 15.62 18.31
CA SER A 191 -18.84 16.42 17.88
C SER A 191 -19.61 15.86 16.67
N ASN A 192 -18.94 15.18 15.73
CA ASN A 192 -19.54 14.61 14.53
C ASN A 192 -19.21 13.13 14.31
N GLY A 193 -18.70 12.45 15.35
CA GLY A 193 -18.36 11.02 15.32
C GLY A 193 -17.41 10.59 14.18
N THR A 194 -16.56 11.48 13.68
CA THR A 194 -15.61 11.17 12.61
C THR A 194 -14.26 10.72 13.17
N PHE A 195 -13.70 9.67 12.58
CA PHE A 195 -12.36 9.14 12.85
C PHE A 195 -11.45 9.49 11.70
N ARG A 196 -10.29 10.07 11.99
CA ARG A 196 -9.30 10.43 10.98
C ARG A 196 -8.02 9.65 11.19
N ILE A 197 -7.63 8.91 10.15
CA ILE A 197 -6.38 8.17 10.07
C ILE A 197 -5.48 8.90 9.10
N ASN A 198 -4.43 9.51 9.61
CA ASN A 198 -3.46 10.21 8.77
C ASN A 198 -2.35 9.28 8.30
N GLY A 199 -1.97 9.41 7.03
CA GLY A 199 -0.87 8.69 6.39
C GLY A 199 -0.90 7.20 6.69
N LEU A 200 -1.82 6.50 6.04
CA LEU A 200 -1.87 5.04 6.00
C LEU A 200 -0.50 4.47 5.59
N SER A 201 -0.15 3.32 6.12
CA SER A 201 1.16 2.70 5.98
C SER A 201 1.04 1.18 5.91
N ARG A 202 2.16 0.49 5.68
CA ARG A 202 2.18 -0.98 5.54
C ARG A 202 1.61 -1.73 6.77
N ILE A 203 1.65 -1.13 7.96
CA ILE A 203 1.08 -1.73 9.18
C ILE A 203 -0.45 -1.64 9.24
N ASP A 204 -1.07 -0.79 8.42
CA ASP A 204 -2.52 -0.61 8.36
C ASP A 204 -3.15 -1.54 7.30
N ILE A 205 -2.33 -2.30 6.55
CA ILE A 205 -2.78 -3.27 5.55
C ILE A 205 -3.43 -4.45 6.26
N ALA A 206 -4.68 -4.76 5.90
CA ALA A 206 -5.39 -5.93 6.42
C ALA A 206 -4.73 -7.23 5.89
N PRO A 207 -4.33 -8.18 6.76
CA PRO A 207 -3.81 -9.46 6.31
C PRO A 207 -4.91 -10.25 5.58
N VAL A 208 -4.50 -11.07 4.62
CA VAL A 208 -5.39 -12.04 3.96
C VAL A 208 -5.92 -13.01 5.01
N SER A 209 -7.23 -13.20 5.04
CA SER A 209 -7.92 -14.10 5.97
C SER A 209 -8.19 -15.47 5.33
N SER A 210 -9.22 -16.18 5.81
CA SER A 210 -9.73 -17.42 5.24
C SER A 210 -9.96 -17.31 3.73
N VAL A 211 -9.62 -18.38 3.02
CA VAL A 211 -9.81 -18.51 1.59
C VAL A 211 -10.93 -19.51 1.33
N LEU A 212 -11.94 -19.07 0.59
CA LEU A 212 -13.04 -19.88 0.09
C LEU A 212 -12.75 -20.28 -1.36
N LEU A 213 -12.71 -21.59 -1.59
CA LEU A 213 -12.49 -22.20 -2.89
C LEU A 213 -13.76 -22.95 -3.30
N VAL A 214 -14.33 -22.58 -4.46
CA VAL A 214 -15.59 -23.12 -4.98
C VAL A 214 -15.38 -23.53 -6.42
N SER A 215 -15.78 -24.75 -6.76
CA SER A 215 -15.78 -25.26 -8.13
C SER A 215 -17.20 -25.57 -8.61
N GLU A 216 -17.46 -25.34 -9.90
CA GLU A 216 -18.70 -25.69 -10.57
C GLU A 216 -18.42 -26.21 -11.98
N CYS A 217 -19.23 -27.17 -12.43
CA CYS A 217 -19.16 -27.68 -13.79
C CYS A 217 -20.01 -26.83 -14.73
N LEU A 218 -19.44 -26.46 -15.87
CA LEU A 218 -20.14 -25.76 -16.94
C LEU A 218 -20.81 -26.78 -17.87
N SER A 219 -21.88 -26.36 -18.56
CA SER A 219 -22.67 -27.23 -19.45
C SER A 219 -21.89 -27.76 -20.65
N GLN A 220 -20.72 -27.20 -20.93
CA GLN A 220 -19.86 -27.64 -22.01
C GLN A 220 -18.83 -28.66 -21.53
N GLY A 221 -18.73 -29.00 -20.22
CA GLY A 221 -17.78 -29.99 -19.69
C GLY A 221 -16.49 -29.38 -19.12
N GLU A 222 -16.31 -28.06 -19.17
CA GLU A 222 -15.27 -27.34 -18.44
C GLU A 222 -15.64 -27.16 -16.97
N MET A 223 -14.63 -26.87 -16.15
CA MET A 223 -14.83 -26.52 -14.74
C MET A 223 -14.45 -25.07 -14.49
N ARG A 224 -15.39 -24.28 -13.95
CA ARG A 224 -15.11 -22.95 -13.43
C ARG A 224 -14.78 -23.06 -11.95
N VAL A 225 -13.64 -22.49 -11.56
CA VAL A 225 -13.20 -22.48 -10.16
C VAL A 225 -12.99 -21.04 -9.73
N SER A 226 -13.61 -20.68 -8.61
CA SER A 226 -13.53 -19.36 -7.98
C SER A 226 -12.82 -19.47 -6.65
N CYS A 227 -11.81 -18.63 -6.45
CA CYS A 227 -11.11 -18.44 -5.20
C CYS A 227 -11.40 -17.03 -4.68
N SER A 228 -11.81 -16.93 -3.42
CA SER A 228 -12.11 -15.65 -2.78
C SER A 228 -11.52 -15.64 -1.38
N SER A 229 -11.10 -14.46 -0.91
CA SER A 229 -10.69 -14.27 0.48
C SER A 229 -11.80 -13.52 1.20
N GLU A 230 -12.10 -13.93 2.42
CA GLU A 230 -13.12 -13.26 3.25
C GLU A 230 -12.70 -11.86 3.68
N GLY A 231 -11.39 -11.55 3.64
CA GLY A 231 -10.84 -10.25 3.98
C GLY A 231 -9.37 -10.13 3.65
N GLY A 232 -8.89 -8.90 3.55
CA GLY A 232 -7.50 -8.58 3.24
C GLY A 232 -7.39 -7.53 2.14
N ASP A 233 -6.33 -6.72 2.22
CA ASP A 233 -6.12 -5.64 1.27
C ASP A 233 -5.38 -6.11 0.02
N SER A 234 -5.94 -5.76 -1.14
CA SER A 234 -5.39 -6.02 -2.48
C SER A 234 -4.81 -7.43 -2.66
N PRO A 235 -5.62 -8.49 -2.46
CA PRO A 235 -5.16 -9.86 -2.59
C PRO A 235 -4.72 -10.17 -4.03
N GLN A 236 -3.61 -10.92 -4.14
CA GLN A 236 -3.10 -11.49 -5.38
C GLN A 236 -3.31 -13.00 -5.37
N TYR A 237 -3.71 -13.56 -6.51
CA TYR A 237 -4.10 -14.97 -6.64
C TYR A 237 -3.08 -15.73 -7.50
N SER A 238 -2.78 -16.96 -7.11
CA SER A 238 -1.98 -17.87 -7.91
C SER A 238 -2.48 -19.30 -7.75
N TRP A 239 -2.32 -20.10 -8.81
CA TRP A 239 -2.93 -21.42 -8.92
C TRP A 239 -1.88 -22.50 -9.21
N THR A 240 -2.01 -23.64 -8.55
CA THR A 240 -1.24 -24.86 -8.88
C THR A 240 -2.15 -26.08 -8.94
N LEU A 241 -1.81 -27.01 -9.82
CA LEU A 241 -2.45 -28.32 -9.95
C LEU A 241 -1.37 -29.38 -9.73
N ASP A 242 -1.57 -30.28 -8.77
CA ASP A 242 -0.61 -31.34 -8.42
C ASP A 242 0.81 -30.80 -8.14
N GLY A 243 0.90 -29.61 -7.54
CA GLY A 243 2.17 -28.96 -7.18
C GLY A 243 2.88 -28.22 -8.32
N ARG A 244 2.33 -28.21 -9.54
CA ARG A 244 2.87 -27.44 -10.68
C ARG A 244 1.95 -26.27 -11.07
N THR A 245 2.52 -25.25 -11.69
CA THR A 245 1.75 -24.16 -12.29
C THR A 245 0.90 -24.69 -13.44
N LEU A 246 -0.33 -24.18 -13.56
CA LEU A 246 -1.21 -24.51 -14.67
C LEU A 246 -0.64 -24.01 -16.00
N THR A 247 -0.91 -24.76 -17.07
CA THR A 247 -0.42 -24.48 -18.43
C THR A 247 -1.55 -24.10 -19.39
N ASP A 248 -1.22 -23.52 -20.54
CA ASP A 248 -2.19 -23.19 -21.60
C ASP A 248 -2.94 -24.42 -22.15
N ALA A 249 -2.41 -25.62 -21.93
CA ALA A 249 -3.09 -26.86 -22.26
C ALA A 249 -4.32 -27.09 -21.37
N GLU A 250 -4.31 -26.59 -20.14
CA GLU A 250 -5.29 -26.88 -19.08
C GLU A 250 -6.25 -25.72 -18.85
N LEU A 251 -5.84 -24.50 -19.19
CA LEU A 251 -6.62 -23.28 -18.98
C LEU A 251 -7.28 -22.81 -20.28
N LEU A 252 -8.51 -22.31 -20.18
CA LEU A 252 -9.07 -21.43 -21.21
C LEU A 252 -8.37 -20.06 -21.17
N PRO A 253 -8.16 -19.39 -22.32
CA PRO A 253 -7.41 -18.14 -22.39
C PRO A 253 -8.07 -17.02 -21.54
N GLY A 254 -7.26 -16.36 -20.70
CA GLY A 254 -7.64 -15.12 -20.00
C GLY A 254 -7.68 -15.14 -18.47
N ASN A 255 -7.03 -16.08 -17.77
CA ASN A 255 -7.33 -16.32 -16.34
C ASN A 255 -6.17 -16.68 -15.39
N ASN A 256 -4.92 -16.80 -15.84
CA ASN A 256 -3.83 -17.35 -15.02
C ASN A 256 -3.45 -16.54 -13.76
N GLU A 257 -3.85 -15.27 -13.66
CA GLU A 257 -3.58 -14.39 -12.50
C GLU A 257 -4.85 -13.83 -11.85
N THR A 258 -6.01 -14.34 -12.25
CA THR A 258 -7.29 -13.88 -11.70
C THR A 258 -7.77 -14.78 -10.58
N ASN A 259 -8.72 -14.29 -9.80
CA ASN A 259 -9.35 -15.06 -8.73
C ASN A 259 -10.33 -16.13 -9.26
N ILE A 260 -10.55 -16.21 -10.58
CA ILE A 260 -11.43 -17.18 -11.24
C ILE A 260 -10.69 -17.83 -12.41
N ILE A 261 -10.58 -19.14 -12.41
CA ILE A 261 -10.03 -19.91 -13.54
C ILE A 261 -11.09 -20.79 -14.17
N THR A 262 -10.87 -21.12 -15.44
CA THR A 262 -11.68 -22.12 -16.14
C THR A 262 -10.75 -23.18 -16.69
N LEU A 263 -10.89 -24.38 -16.15
CA LEU A 263 -10.15 -25.58 -16.54
C LEU A 263 -10.86 -26.25 -17.70
N LYS A 264 -10.11 -26.70 -18.70
CA LYS A 264 -10.63 -27.47 -19.83
C LYS A 264 -11.18 -28.84 -19.38
N HIS A 265 -11.77 -29.54 -20.33
CA HIS A 265 -12.24 -30.91 -20.16
C HIS A 265 -11.15 -31.86 -19.69
N HIS A 266 -11.58 -32.91 -19.00
CA HIS A 266 -10.71 -34.01 -18.55
C HIS A 266 -9.55 -33.60 -17.62
N ILE A 267 -9.66 -32.45 -16.96
CA ILE A 267 -8.72 -32.04 -15.91
C ILE A 267 -9.23 -32.56 -14.56
N SER A 268 -8.34 -33.20 -13.81
CA SER A 268 -8.58 -33.71 -12.45
C SER A 268 -7.27 -33.70 -11.67
N GLY A 269 -7.34 -33.56 -10.34
CA GLY A 269 -6.15 -33.56 -9.48
C GLY A 269 -6.34 -32.69 -8.24
N HIS A 270 -5.22 -32.38 -7.58
CA HIS A 270 -5.18 -31.52 -6.40
C HIS A 270 -4.97 -30.07 -6.80
N LEU A 271 -6.05 -29.29 -6.81
CA LEU A 271 -6.00 -27.87 -7.13
C LEU A 271 -5.76 -27.06 -5.86
N VAL A 272 -4.79 -26.14 -5.92
CA VAL A 272 -4.48 -25.22 -4.82
C VAL A 272 -4.60 -23.79 -5.32
N CYS A 273 -5.44 -23.01 -4.62
CA CYS A 273 -5.43 -21.55 -4.73
C CYS A 273 -4.57 -20.97 -3.61
N SER A 274 -3.63 -20.09 -3.97
CA SER A 274 -2.86 -19.30 -3.02
C SER A 274 -3.22 -17.82 -3.17
N VAL A 275 -3.55 -17.19 -2.05
CA VAL A 275 -3.90 -15.77 -1.94
C VAL A 275 -2.86 -15.07 -1.08
N LYS A 276 -2.23 -14.04 -1.60
CA LYS A 276 -1.18 -13.30 -0.89
C LYS A 276 -1.37 -11.79 -0.99
N ASN A 277 -0.85 -11.07 -0.01
CA ASN A 277 -0.63 -9.65 -0.11
C ASN A 277 0.76 -9.29 0.45
N ASN A 278 0.99 -8.00 0.71
CA ASN A 278 2.28 -7.52 1.24
C ASN A 278 2.53 -7.90 2.71
N VAL A 279 1.59 -8.57 3.39
CA VAL A 279 1.65 -8.94 4.81
C VAL A 279 1.80 -10.44 4.99
N ASN A 280 0.92 -11.23 4.37
CA ASN A 280 0.90 -12.69 4.52
C ASN A 280 0.45 -13.41 3.25
N SER A 281 0.49 -14.74 3.31
CA SER A 281 0.03 -15.65 2.27
C SER A 281 -0.80 -16.76 2.90
N VAL A 282 -1.95 -17.07 2.33
CA VAL A 282 -2.89 -18.12 2.76
C VAL A 282 -3.28 -18.94 1.54
N SER A 283 -3.41 -20.26 1.67
CA SER A 283 -3.83 -21.12 0.57
C SER A 283 -4.96 -22.06 0.98
N LYS A 284 -5.72 -22.51 -0.02
CA LYS A 284 -6.77 -23.53 0.12
C LYS A 284 -6.63 -24.53 -1.00
N GLU A 285 -6.77 -25.80 -0.65
CA GLU A 285 -6.70 -26.93 -1.58
C GLU A 285 -8.05 -27.62 -1.72
N GLN A 286 -8.29 -28.22 -2.88
CA GLN A 286 -9.47 -28.99 -3.21
C GLN A 286 -9.11 -30.08 -4.23
N GLU A 287 -9.57 -31.31 -4.01
CA GLU A 287 -9.58 -32.32 -5.08
C GLU A 287 -10.68 -32.00 -6.09
N ILE A 288 -10.30 -31.92 -7.36
CA ILE A 288 -11.21 -31.72 -8.48
C ILE A 288 -11.30 -33.00 -9.31
N SER A 289 -12.51 -33.36 -9.71
CA SER A 289 -12.80 -34.45 -10.63
C SER A 289 -13.28 -33.91 -11.97
N THR A 290 -13.22 -34.74 -13.00
CA THR A 290 -13.68 -34.37 -14.33
C THR A 290 -15.19 -34.10 -14.34
N CYS A 291 -15.62 -32.99 -14.92
CA CYS A 291 -17.03 -32.73 -15.17
C CYS A 291 -17.59 -33.75 -16.18
N VAL A 292 -18.79 -34.25 -15.90
CA VAL A 292 -19.52 -35.16 -16.78
C VAL A 292 -20.46 -34.31 -17.64
N GLU A 293 -20.43 -34.52 -18.96
CA GLU A 293 -21.39 -33.95 -19.91
C GLU A 293 -22.81 -34.45 -19.67
#